data_AF-A0A3D2I2T4-F1
#
_entry.id   AF-A0A3D2I2T4-F1
#
_cell.length_a   1.000
_cell.length_b   1.000
_cell.length_c   1.000
_cell.angle_alpha   90.00
_cell.angle_beta   90.00
_cell.angle_gamma   90.00
#
_symmetry.space_group_name_H-M   'P 1'
#
loop_
_entity.id
_entity.type
_entity.pdbx_description
1 polymer ?
#
loop_
_entity_poly.entity_id
_entity_poly.type
_entity_poly.pdbx_seq_one_letter_code
_entity_poly.pdbx_strand_id
1 'polypeptide(L)'
;MKTAILVDGGFYTRRAQKVFGDISAKDRATELVNYCKRHLNSHGENNDLYRIFYYDCPPTSKRIYHPFLQKQVEQIILISGDSDFVSAAKLARREGIDFILDPLGAPIKPDLFEHIDGLRTCDKAYTQNVTAIHKK
;
A
#
# COMPACT_ATOMS: atom_id res chain seq x y z
N MET A 1 -3.03 14.51 -10.35
CA MET A 1 -3.08 13.19 -11.02
C MET A 1 -4.16 12.31 -10.42
N LYS A 2 -4.72 11.34 -11.17
CA LYS A 2 -5.66 10.34 -10.61
C LYS A 2 -4.91 9.19 -9.96
N THR A 3 -5.07 9.03 -8.65
CA THR A 3 -4.37 8.02 -7.83
C THR A 3 -5.29 6.87 -7.44
N ALA A 4 -4.87 5.64 -7.73
CA ALA A 4 -5.45 4.43 -7.16
C ALA A 4 -4.60 3.94 -5.98
N ILE A 5 -5.24 3.47 -4.91
CA ILE A 5 -4.55 2.92 -3.75
C ILE A 5 -4.97 1.47 -3.58
N LEU A 6 -4.00 0.55 -3.58
CA LEU A 6 -4.19 -0.87 -3.38
C LEU A 6 -3.69 -1.27 -1.99
N VAL A 7 -4.55 -1.87 -1.18
CA VAL A 7 -4.27 -2.22 0.22
C VAL A 7 -4.37 -3.73 0.40
N ASP A 8 -3.27 -4.33 0.86
CA ASP A 8 -3.26 -5.68 1.42
C ASP A 8 -3.85 -5.64 2.84
N GLY A 9 -5.09 -6.12 2.99
CA GLY A 9 -5.85 -6.03 4.22
C GLY A 9 -5.25 -6.86 5.36
N GLY A 10 -4.71 -8.04 5.04
CA GLY A 10 -4.06 -8.90 6.04
C GLY A 10 -2.74 -8.31 6.52
N PHE A 11 -1.97 -7.70 5.61
CA PHE A 11 -0.77 -6.97 5.98
C PHE A 11 -1.08 -5.72 6.83
N TYR A 12 -1.96 -4.85 6.34
CA TYR A 12 -2.36 -3.62 7.02
C TYR A 12 -2.89 -3.92 8.42
N THR A 13 -3.85 -4.83 8.56
CA THR A 13 -4.49 -5.13 9.85
C THR A 13 -3.46 -5.57 10.90
N ARG A 14 -2.54 -6.48 10.53
CA ARG A 14 -1.48 -6.94 11.45
C ARG A 14 -0.53 -5.81 11.86
N ARG A 15 -0.14 -4.94 10.91
CA ARG A 15 0.75 -3.81 11.19
C ARG A 15 0.05 -2.76 12.06
N ALA A 16 -1.17 -2.38 11.70
CA ALA A 16 -1.95 -1.35 12.35
C ALA A 16 -2.33 -1.76 13.79
N GLN A 17 -2.65 -3.05 14.03
CA GLN A 17 -2.87 -3.58 15.37
C GLN A 17 -1.59 -3.55 16.23
N LYS A 18 -0.43 -3.87 15.63
CA LYS A 18 0.86 -3.81 16.34
C LYS A 18 1.27 -2.38 16.71
N VAL A 19 0.98 -1.40 15.85
CA VAL A 19 1.41 0.00 16.04
C VAL A 19 0.42 0.80 16.88
N PHE A 20 -0.88 0.62 16.65
CA PHE A 20 -1.93 1.44 17.26
C PHE A 20 -2.79 0.69 18.28
N GLY A 21 -2.48 -0.58 18.55
CA GLY A 21 -3.25 -1.41 19.48
C GLY A 21 -4.60 -1.85 18.89
N ASP A 22 -5.44 -2.41 19.75
CA ASP A 22 -6.74 -2.94 19.35
C ASP A 22 -7.84 -1.87 19.46
N ILE A 23 -8.61 -1.72 18.38
CA ILE A 23 -9.68 -0.72 18.25
C ILE A 23 -10.84 -1.33 17.47
N SER A 24 -12.01 -0.68 17.47
CA SER A 24 -13.16 -1.18 16.71
C SER A 24 -12.86 -1.25 15.20
N ALA A 25 -13.49 -2.18 14.50
CA ALA A 25 -13.35 -2.31 13.05
C ALA A 25 -13.73 -1.01 12.31
N LYS A 26 -14.71 -0.26 12.84
CA LYS A 26 -15.12 1.04 12.29
C LYS A 26 -14.02 2.08 12.43
N ASP A 27 -13.38 2.16 13.60
CA ASP A 27 -12.29 3.09 13.84
C ASP A 27 -11.06 2.72 13.01
N ARG A 28 -10.79 1.42 12.84
CA ARG A 28 -9.73 0.92 11.95
C ARG A 28 -9.96 1.28 10.49
N ALA A 29 -11.18 1.16 10.00
CA ALA A 29 -11.53 1.56 8.64
C ALA A 29 -11.40 3.07 8.45
N THR A 30 -11.79 3.85 9.46
CA THR A 30 -11.63 5.32 9.46
C THR A 30 -10.14 5.70 9.43
N GLU A 31 -9.32 5.05 10.24
CA GLU A 31 -7.86 5.21 10.22
C GLU A 31 -7.28 4.90 8.83
N LEU A 32 -7.67 3.77 8.23
CA LEU A 32 -7.20 3.36 6.91
C LEU A 32 -7.54 4.41 5.84
N VAL A 33 -8.79 4.88 5.81
CA VAL A 33 -9.22 5.88 4.83
C VAL A 33 -8.44 7.18 5.02
N ASN A 34 -8.22 7.61 6.26
CA ASN A 34 -7.42 8.80 6.55
C ASN A 34 -5.95 8.59 6.17
N TYR A 35 -5.40 7.40 6.39
CA TYR A 35 -4.08 7.00 5.94
C TYR A 35 -3.95 7.13 4.42
N CYS A 36 -4.85 6.50 3.68
CA CYS A 36 -4.92 6.57 2.21
C CYS A 36 -5.01 8.02 1.71
N LYS A 37 -5.85 8.86 2.33
CA LYS A 37 -5.99 10.28 1.94
C LYS A 37 -4.71 11.09 2.13
N ARG A 38 -3.87 10.77 3.12
CA ARG A 38 -2.59 11.47 3.30
C ARG A 38 -1.60 11.26 2.16
N HIS A 39 -1.75 10.17 1.40
CA HIS A 39 -0.93 9.97 0.22
C HIS A 39 -1.22 10.96 -0.91
N LEU A 40 -2.43 11.54 -0.95
CA LEU A 40 -2.88 12.43 -2.01
C LEU A 40 -2.22 13.82 -1.97
N ASN A 41 -1.69 14.22 -0.82
CA ASN A 41 -1.11 15.55 -0.59
C ASN A 41 0.43 15.53 -0.66
N SER A 42 1.00 14.86 -1.66
CA SER A 42 2.46 14.71 -1.78
C SER A 42 3.08 15.74 -2.73
N HIS A 43 4.31 16.18 -2.43
CA HIS A 43 5.11 17.05 -3.31
C HIS A 43 4.46 18.39 -3.72
N GLY A 44 3.47 18.89 -2.96
CA GLY A 44 2.79 20.15 -3.27
C GLY A 44 1.72 20.03 -4.36
N GLU A 45 1.46 18.80 -4.84
CA GLU A 45 0.39 18.51 -5.79
C GLU A 45 -0.82 17.91 -5.07
N ASN A 46 -2.01 18.38 -5.43
CA ASN A 46 -3.26 17.77 -4.99
C ASN A 46 -3.63 16.65 -5.98
N ASN A 47 -3.53 15.40 -5.53
CA ASN A 47 -3.94 14.25 -6.33
C ASN A 47 -5.38 13.86 -6.04
N ASP A 48 -6.12 13.51 -7.10
CA ASP A 48 -7.50 13.07 -7.01
C ASP A 48 -7.54 11.57 -6.67
N LEU A 49 -8.25 11.22 -5.60
CA LEU A 49 -8.48 9.82 -5.25
C LEU A 49 -9.43 9.20 -6.27
N TYR A 50 -8.93 8.25 -7.06
CA TYR A 50 -9.76 7.47 -7.95
C TYR A 50 -10.58 6.43 -7.18
N ARG A 51 -9.88 5.53 -6.46
CA ARG A 51 -10.48 4.44 -5.68
C ARG A 51 -9.44 3.85 -4.72
N ILE A 52 -9.92 3.42 -3.55
CA ILE A 52 -9.18 2.52 -2.66
C ILE A 52 -9.66 1.10 -2.93
N PHE A 53 -8.73 0.22 -3.30
CA PHE A 53 -8.94 -1.21 -3.48
C PHE A 53 -8.41 -1.92 -2.25
N TYR A 54 -9.30 -2.47 -1.42
CA TYR A 54 -8.94 -3.22 -0.23
C TYR A 54 -9.13 -4.72 -0.49
N TYR A 55 -8.04 -5.48 -0.41
CA TYR A 55 -8.08 -6.93 -0.59
C TYR A 55 -7.79 -7.62 0.73
N ASP A 56 -8.82 -8.18 1.34
CA ASP A 56 -8.72 -9.05 2.50
C ASP A 56 -8.90 -10.49 2.02
N CYS A 57 -7.79 -11.15 1.69
CA CYS A 57 -7.79 -12.51 1.20
C CYS A 57 -6.97 -13.39 2.15
N PRO A 58 -7.58 -14.30 2.93
CA PRO A 58 -6.82 -15.41 3.50
C PRO A 58 -6.17 -16.20 2.35
N PRO A 59 -4.91 -16.68 2.51
CA PRO A 59 -4.10 -17.19 1.42
C PRO A 59 -4.86 -18.28 0.68
N THR A 60 -5.32 -17.97 -0.54
CA THR A 60 -6.04 -18.92 -1.39
C THR A 60 -5.12 -19.33 -2.52
N SER A 61 -4.87 -20.63 -2.63
CA SER A 61 -4.10 -21.29 -3.67
C SER A 61 -4.80 -21.34 -5.04
N LYS A 62 -5.56 -20.30 -5.41
CA LYS A 62 -6.22 -20.18 -6.72
C LYS A 62 -5.91 -18.83 -7.36
N ARG A 63 -5.30 -18.90 -8.55
CA ARG A 63 -5.07 -17.74 -9.42
C ARG A 63 -6.42 -17.19 -9.89
N ILE A 64 -6.70 -15.92 -9.58
CA ILE A 64 -7.86 -15.19 -10.09
C ILE A 64 -7.34 -13.93 -10.80
N TYR A 65 -7.76 -13.76 -12.06
CA TYR A 65 -7.51 -12.58 -12.90
C TYR A 65 -8.79 -11.73 -12.94
N HIS A 66 -8.71 -10.42 -12.71
CA HIS A 66 -9.88 -9.52 -12.77
C HIS A 66 -9.61 -8.27 -13.62
N PRO A 67 -10.08 -8.24 -14.88
CA PRO A 67 -9.77 -7.18 -15.83
C PRO A 67 -11.03 -6.39 -16.22
N PHE A 68 -11.51 -5.43 -15.43
CA PHE A 68 -12.62 -4.60 -15.94
C PHE A 68 -12.71 -3.25 -15.22
N LEU A 69 -12.18 -2.22 -15.89
CA LEU A 69 -12.66 -0.83 -15.97
C LEU A 69 -11.56 -0.02 -16.70
N GLN A 70 -11.77 0.35 -17.96
CA GLN A 70 -10.86 1.19 -18.76
C GLN A 70 -10.90 2.66 -18.29
N LYS A 71 -10.48 2.90 -17.05
CA LYS A 71 -10.22 4.25 -16.53
C LYS A 71 -8.73 4.37 -16.28
N GLN A 72 -8.09 5.26 -17.03
CA GLN A 72 -6.66 5.50 -16.93
C GLN A 72 -6.34 6.14 -15.57
N VAL A 73 -5.50 5.47 -14.79
CA VAL A 73 -4.89 5.98 -13.56
C VAL A 73 -3.44 6.26 -13.87
N GLU A 74 -2.91 7.35 -13.33
CA GLU A 74 -1.54 7.81 -13.62
C GLU A 74 -0.56 7.34 -12.55
N GLN A 75 -1.08 7.01 -11.36
CA GLN A 75 -0.30 6.54 -10.22
C GLN A 75 -1.03 5.44 -9.44
N ILE A 76 -0.29 4.42 -9.03
CA ILE A 76 -0.70 3.36 -8.11
C ILE A 76 0.16 3.42 -6.85
N ILE A 77 -0.51 3.39 -5.69
CA ILE A 77 0.15 3.23 -4.39
C ILE A 77 -0.24 1.88 -3.81
N LEU A 78 0.75 1.02 -3.58
CA LEU A 78 0.58 -0.29 -2.97
C LEU A 78 0.96 -0.22 -1.49
N ILE A 79 0.03 -0.53 -0.60
CA ILE A 79 0.31 -0.76 0.83
C ILE A 79 0.46 -2.26 1.04
N SER A 80 1.69 -2.76 1.10
CA SER A 80 2.00 -4.18 1.31
C SER A 80 3.44 -4.39 1.76
N GLY A 81 3.72 -5.56 2.35
CA GLY A 81 5.07 -6.07 2.62
C GLY A 81 5.44 -7.30 1.78
N ASP A 82 4.59 -7.73 0.84
CA ASP A 82 4.77 -8.94 0.06
C ASP A 82 5.44 -8.66 -1.30
N SER A 83 6.31 -9.57 -1.75
CA SER A 83 6.99 -9.54 -3.04
C SER A 83 6.13 -10.03 -4.20
N ASP A 84 4.98 -10.66 -3.94
CA ASP A 84 4.11 -11.21 -5.00
C ASP A 84 3.57 -10.16 -5.99
N PHE A 85 3.73 -8.87 -5.68
CA PHE A 85 3.31 -7.75 -6.51
C PHE A 85 4.33 -7.33 -7.60
N VAL A 86 5.50 -7.98 -7.72
CA VAL A 86 6.49 -7.66 -8.77
C VAL A 86 5.87 -7.69 -10.17
N SER A 87 5.03 -8.68 -10.46
CA SER A 87 4.33 -8.79 -11.76
C SER A 87 3.36 -7.61 -12.00
N ALA A 88 2.68 -7.16 -10.95
CA ALA A 88 1.76 -6.01 -11.02
C ALA A 88 2.52 -4.70 -11.22
N ALA A 89 3.65 -4.52 -10.51
CA ALA A 89 4.52 -3.36 -10.65
C ALA A 89 5.11 -3.26 -12.08
N LYS A 90 5.61 -4.38 -12.63
CA LYS A 90 6.10 -4.46 -14.01
C LYS A 90 5.03 -4.07 -15.03
N LEU A 91 3.79 -4.54 -14.85
CA LEU A 91 2.69 -4.22 -15.75
C LEU A 91 2.34 -2.73 -15.67
N ALA A 92 2.17 -2.18 -14.47
CA ALA A 92 1.86 -0.77 -14.27
C ALA A 92 2.89 0.15 -14.91
N ARG A 93 4.18 -0.11 -14.68
CA ARG A 93 5.28 0.69 -15.25
C ARG A 93 5.35 0.59 -16.78
N ARG A 94 5.05 -0.58 -17.37
CA ARG A 94 4.96 -0.75 -18.83
C ARG A 94 3.85 0.09 -19.46
N GLU A 95 2.77 0.30 -18.73
CA GLU A 95 1.65 1.17 -19.14
C GLU A 95 1.90 2.65 -18.81
N GLY A 96 3.10 3.00 -18.31
CA GLY A 96 3.47 4.38 -17.96
C GLY A 96 2.82 4.88 -16.66
N ILE A 97 2.43 3.99 -15.76
CA ILE A 97 1.81 4.31 -14.47
C ILE A 97 2.87 4.28 -13.38
N ASP A 98 2.98 5.36 -12.60
CA ASP A 98 3.89 5.44 -11.47
C ASP A 98 3.50 4.45 -10.38
N PHE A 99 4.43 3.62 -9.91
CA PHE A 99 4.17 2.58 -8.93
C PHE A 99 4.94 2.82 -7.62
N ILE A 100 4.21 3.26 -6.58
CA ILE A 100 4.78 3.59 -5.26
C ILE A 100 4.43 2.50 -4.25
N LEU A 101 5.40 2.08 -3.43
CA LEU A 101 5.21 1.12 -2.34
C LEU A 101 5.23 1.83 -0.99
N ASP A 102 4.25 1.50 -0.15
CA ASP A 102 4.24 1.81 1.28
C ASP A 102 4.32 0.52 2.10
N PRO A 103 5.49 0.20 2.67
CA PRO A 103 5.65 -1.00 3.49
C PRO A 103 5.19 -0.79 4.93
N LEU A 104 4.57 0.34 5.28
CA LEU A 104 4.23 0.70 6.66
C LEU A 104 5.45 0.54 7.59
N GLY A 105 6.63 0.98 7.13
CA GLY A 105 7.90 0.84 7.85
C GLY A 105 8.49 -0.58 7.92
N ALA A 106 7.88 -1.59 7.31
CA ALA A 106 8.47 -2.93 7.26
C ALA A 106 9.69 -2.98 6.32
N PRO A 107 10.68 -3.88 6.56
CA PRO A 107 11.73 -4.13 5.60
C PRO A 107 11.15 -4.72 4.32
N ILE A 108 11.69 -4.30 3.19
CA ILE A 108 11.26 -4.76 1.86
C ILE A 108 12.33 -5.68 1.26
N LYS A 109 11.91 -6.66 0.47
CA LYS A 109 12.84 -7.50 -0.28
C LYS A 109 13.48 -6.70 -1.41
N PRO A 110 14.79 -6.86 -1.70
CA PRO A 110 15.48 -6.14 -2.77
C PRO A 110 14.82 -6.30 -4.14
N ASP A 111 14.33 -7.50 -4.45
CA ASP A 111 13.67 -7.80 -5.72
C ASP A 111 12.43 -6.91 -5.95
N LEU A 112 11.58 -6.67 -4.95
CA LEU A 112 10.45 -5.76 -5.12
C LEU A 112 10.90 -4.30 -5.27
N PHE A 113 11.95 -3.90 -4.55
CA PHE A 113 12.47 -2.53 -4.55
C PHE A 113 12.97 -2.07 -5.93
N GLU A 114 13.54 -2.97 -6.72
CA GLU A 114 14.01 -2.66 -8.09
C GLU A 114 12.86 -2.37 -9.08
N HIS A 115 11.64 -2.78 -8.74
CA HIS A 115 10.48 -2.73 -9.62
C HIS A 115 9.49 -1.62 -9.28
N ILE A 116 9.77 -0.79 -8.28
CA ILE A 116 8.93 0.35 -7.87
C ILE A 116 9.61 1.68 -8.25
N ASP A 117 8.81 2.72 -8.45
CA ASP A 117 9.29 4.07 -8.76
C ASP A 117 9.54 4.89 -7.47
N GLY A 118 8.95 4.47 -6.35
CA GLY A 118 9.24 5.10 -5.06
C GLY A 118 8.80 4.27 -3.85
N LEU A 119 9.52 4.47 -2.75
CA LEU A 119 9.22 3.88 -1.45
C LEU A 119 8.82 4.98 -0.47
N ARG A 120 7.60 4.90 0.08
CA ARG A 120 7.09 5.97 0.94
C ARG A 120 6.09 5.46 1.97
N THR A 121 6.41 5.70 3.24
CA THR A 121 5.46 5.57 4.37
C THR A 121 5.02 6.94 4.84
N CYS A 122 3.71 7.22 4.81
CA CYS A 122 3.19 8.58 5.06
C CYS A 122 2.98 8.94 6.55
N ASP A 123 3.31 8.02 7.47
CA ASP A 123 3.20 8.22 8.91
C ASP A 123 4.46 7.77 9.66
N LYS A 124 4.94 8.62 10.57
CA LYS A 124 6.10 8.34 11.41
C LYS A 124 5.81 7.25 12.45
N ALA A 125 4.57 7.05 12.87
CA ALA A 125 4.22 6.00 13.82
C ALA A 125 4.58 4.59 13.33
N TYR A 126 4.48 4.36 12.01
CA TYR A 126 4.84 3.09 11.39
C TYR A 126 6.36 2.89 11.26
N THR A 127 7.16 3.96 11.21
CA THR A 127 8.62 3.90 11.04
C THR A 127 9.38 3.91 12.37
N GLN A 128 8.87 4.59 13.41
CA GLN A 128 9.56 4.70 14.71
C GLN A 128 9.57 3.40 15.53
N ASN A 129 8.62 2.48 15.29
CA ASN A 129 8.50 1.23 16.03
C ASN A 129 9.35 0.06 15.44
N VAL A 130 10.10 0.28 14.36
CA VAL A 130 10.88 -0.76 13.67
C VAL A 130 12.23 -1.00 14.36
N THR A 131 12.81 0.04 14.96
CA THR A 131 14.08 -0.01 15.71
C THR A 131 13.98 -0.82 17.00
N ALA A 132 12.77 -1.01 17.54
CA ALA A 132 12.55 -1.78 18.77
C ALA A 132 12.57 -3.31 18.56
N ILE A 133 12.52 -3.80 17.31
CA ILE A 133 12.40 -5.23 17.00
C ILE A 133 13.78 -5.91 16.84
N HIS A 134 14.85 -5.14 16.61
CA HIS A 134 16.23 -5.66 16.50
C HIS A 134 17.00 -5.68 17.84
N LYS A 135 16.33 -5.40 18.97
CA LYS A 135 16.88 -5.62 20.31
C LYS A 135 16.25 -6.87 20.94
N LYS A 136 16.67 -8.04 20.47
CA LYS A 136 16.68 -9.28 21.25
C LYS A 136 17.98 -10.01 20.98
#